data_AF-A0A7X9CNH4-F1
#
_entry.id   AF-A0A7X9CNH4-F1
#
_cell.length_a   1.000
_cell.length_b   1.000
_cell.length_c   1.000
_cell.angle_alpha   90.00
_cell.angle_beta   90.00
_cell.angle_gamma   90.00
#
_symmetry.space_group_name_H-M   'P 1'
#
loop_
_entity.id
_entity.type
_entity.pdbx_description
1 polymer ?
#
loop_
_entity_poly.entity_id
_entity_poly.type
_entity_poly.pdbx_seq_one_letter_code
_entity_poly.pdbx_strand_id
1 'polypeptide(L)'
;MFKRLILTLVNGIALFLLLILHIITPKVSKKTILFGVKVPKDAIYYPEVQKLYKEYERISQKIGVIVLIILSLLVFYFDHLGFQVLSIFFYIGVLFIIYLRTNYKARKLKKENNWDKIGSKVVILDKEDSLEIQTKTEDDLWILGNTIYCNSKDSSLFVKKRYGTGWVINLGRPLGKILFTIFLIGLIIIIFKFIKI
;
A
#
# COMPACT_ATOMS: atom_id res chain seq x y z
N MET A 1 -20.19 23.05 -22.24
CA MET A 1 -20.84 22.75 -20.95
C MET A 1 -21.11 21.26 -20.77
N PHE A 2 -21.78 20.57 -21.71
CA PHE A 2 -22.12 19.14 -21.59
C PHE A 2 -20.90 18.21 -21.41
N LYS A 3 -19.84 18.39 -22.21
CA LYS A 3 -18.57 17.65 -22.07
C LYS A 3 -17.96 17.77 -20.67
N ARG A 4 -17.87 19.00 -20.13
CA ARG A 4 -17.36 19.29 -18.78
C ARG A 4 -18.10 18.51 -17.71
N LEU A 5 -19.44 18.50 -17.81
CA LEU A 5 -20.29 17.80 -16.88
C LEU A 5 -20.05 16.29 -16.94
N ILE A 6 -19.95 15.70 -18.14
CA ILE A 6 -19.65 14.27 -18.32
C ILE A 6 -18.29 13.92 -17.70
N LEU A 7 -17.22 14.64 -18.05
CA LEU A 7 -15.87 14.36 -17.51
C LEU A 7 -15.85 14.44 -15.99
N THR A 8 -16.51 15.45 -15.43
CA THR A 8 -16.59 15.66 -13.97
C THR A 8 -17.38 14.54 -13.28
N LEU A 9 -18.52 14.13 -13.84
CA LEU A 9 -19.34 13.05 -13.28
C LEU A 9 -18.58 11.71 -13.33
N VAL A 10 -17.99 11.38 -14.48
CA VAL A 10 -17.19 10.15 -14.63
C VAL A 10 -16.02 10.15 -13.65
N ASN A 11 -15.31 11.28 -13.51
CA ASN A 11 -14.22 11.40 -12.55
C ASN A 11 -14.70 11.25 -11.10
N GLY A 12 -15.75 11.96 -10.72
CA GLY A 12 -16.31 11.90 -9.36
C GLY A 12 -16.74 10.48 -8.98
N ILE A 13 -17.39 9.74 -9.88
CA ILE A 13 -17.74 8.33 -9.68
C ILE A 13 -16.47 7.48 -9.51
N ALA A 14 -15.47 7.64 -10.37
CA ALA A 14 -14.22 6.89 -10.26
C ALA A 14 -13.51 7.14 -8.91
N LEU A 15 -13.37 8.40 -8.50
CA LEU A 15 -12.76 8.76 -7.21
C LEU A 15 -13.57 8.24 -6.01
N PHE A 16 -14.90 8.27 -6.10
CA PHE A 16 -15.78 7.74 -5.06
C PHE A 16 -15.64 6.21 -4.91
N LEU A 17 -15.61 5.48 -6.02
CA LEU A 17 -15.36 4.03 -6.01
C LEU A 17 -13.98 3.70 -5.42
N LEU A 18 -12.95 4.47 -5.77
CA LEU A 18 -11.61 4.32 -5.18
C LEU A 18 -11.65 4.54 -3.66
N LEU A 19 -12.39 5.53 -3.17
CA LEU A 19 -12.55 5.79 -1.74
C LEU A 19 -13.24 4.63 -1.01
N ILE A 20 -14.32 4.10 -1.59
CA ILE A 20 -15.04 2.94 -1.05
C ILE A 20 -14.11 1.75 -0.93
N LEU A 21 -13.41 1.41 -2.02
CA LEU A 21 -12.46 0.30 -2.04
C LEU A 21 -11.36 0.50 -0.99
N HIS A 22 -10.84 1.72 -0.87
CA HIS A 22 -9.81 2.07 0.11
C HIS A 22 -10.28 1.87 1.56
N ILE A 23 -11.51 2.25 1.89
CA ILE A 23 -12.07 2.09 3.24
C ILE A 23 -12.39 0.62 3.55
N ILE A 24 -12.91 -0.13 2.57
CA ILE A 24 -13.35 -1.52 2.76
C ILE A 24 -12.18 -2.51 2.78
N THR A 25 -11.14 -2.28 1.97
CA THR A 25 -10.04 -3.25 1.75
C THR A 25 -9.42 -3.77 3.05
N PRO A 26 -9.10 -2.93 4.07
CA PRO A 26 -8.52 -3.44 5.32
C PRO A 26 -9.48 -4.34 6.11
N LYS A 27 -10.80 -4.14 6.01
CA LYS A 27 -11.82 -4.94 6.72
C LYS A 27 -12.05 -6.31 6.08
N VAL A 28 -11.91 -6.37 4.75
CA VAL A 28 -12.08 -7.60 3.95
C VAL A 28 -10.80 -8.44 3.92
N SER A 29 -9.66 -7.81 4.22
CA SER A 29 -8.37 -8.50 4.35
C SER A 29 -8.42 -9.60 5.42
N LYS A 30 -7.56 -10.62 5.28
CA LYS A 30 -7.47 -11.73 6.25
C LYS A 30 -7.26 -11.17 7.66
N LYS A 31 -7.93 -11.76 8.67
CA LYS A 31 -7.83 -11.32 10.08
C LYS A 31 -6.40 -11.33 10.65
N THR A 32 -5.48 -12.09 10.04
CA THR A 32 -4.05 -12.15 10.39
C THR A 32 -3.20 -11.05 9.71
N ILE A 33 -3.82 -10.14 8.95
CA ILE A 33 -3.16 -9.07 8.22
C ILE A 33 -3.76 -7.72 8.67
N LEU A 34 -3.02 -6.98 9.48
CA LEU A 34 -3.36 -5.65 9.94
C LEU A 34 -2.65 -4.60 9.08
N PHE A 35 -3.37 -4.01 8.11
CA PHE A 35 -2.81 -3.01 7.19
C PHE A 35 -1.49 -3.47 6.54
N GLY A 36 -1.45 -4.73 6.10
CA GLY A 36 -0.26 -5.37 5.52
C GLY A 36 0.67 -6.01 6.55
N VAL A 37 0.53 -5.77 7.85
CA VAL A 37 1.40 -6.33 8.89
C VAL A 37 0.84 -7.67 9.39
N LYS A 38 1.69 -8.71 9.48
CA LYS A 38 1.26 -10.02 9.97
C LYS A 38 1.08 -9.97 11.48
N VAL A 39 -0.12 -10.31 11.95
CA VAL A 39 -0.53 -10.27 13.36
C VAL A 39 -1.26 -11.57 13.74
N PRO A 40 -1.40 -11.90 15.05
CA PRO A 40 -2.23 -13.01 15.50
C PRO A 40 -3.67 -12.90 15.00
N LYS A 41 -4.40 -14.02 14.92
CA LYS A 41 -5.81 -14.02 14.52
C LYS A 41 -6.70 -13.31 15.54
N ASP A 42 -6.33 -13.35 16.81
CA ASP A 42 -6.99 -12.70 17.94
C ASP A 42 -6.64 -11.20 18.07
N ALA A 43 -5.65 -10.70 17.32
CA ALA A 43 -5.28 -9.27 17.34
C ALA A 43 -6.47 -8.33 17.02
N ILE A 44 -7.47 -8.80 16.27
CA ILE A 44 -8.68 -8.03 15.94
C ILE A 44 -9.51 -7.65 17.18
N TYR A 45 -9.37 -8.39 18.28
CA TYR A 45 -10.09 -8.13 19.53
C TYR A 45 -9.40 -7.08 20.41
N TYR A 46 -8.15 -6.71 20.10
CA TYR A 46 -7.40 -5.74 20.88
C TYR A 46 -7.97 -4.31 20.66
N PRO A 47 -8.25 -3.55 21.73
CA PRO A 47 -8.82 -2.20 21.62
C PRO A 47 -7.98 -1.26 20.75
N GLU A 48 -6.66 -1.40 20.78
CA GLU A 48 -5.70 -0.60 20.00
C GLU A 48 -5.85 -0.86 18.51
N VAL A 49 -6.09 -2.10 18.12
CA VAL A 49 -6.33 -2.50 16.73
C VAL A 49 -7.67 -1.96 16.24
N GLN A 50 -8.72 -2.08 17.05
CA GLN A 50 -10.03 -1.51 16.72
C GLN A 50 -9.98 0.02 16.60
N LYS A 51 -9.23 0.68 17.49
CA LYS A 51 -8.97 2.12 17.42
C LYS A 51 -8.24 2.50 16.14
N LEU A 52 -7.26 1.70 15.71
CA LEU A 52 -6.52 1.92 14.47
C LEU A 52 -7.43 1.85 13.23
N TYR A 53 -8.34 0.87 13.16
CA TYR A 53 -9.34 0.80 12.09
C TYR A 53 -10.25 2.03 12.07
N LYS A 54 -10.80 2.42 13.23
CA LYS A 54 -11.68 3.61 13.35
C LYS A 54 -10.94 4.89 12.95
N GLU A 55 -9.68 5.03 13.35
CA GLU A 55 -8.86 6.19 12.98
C GLU A 55 -8.62 6.23 11.47
N TYR A 56 -8.23 5.11 10.87
CA TYR A 56 -8.05 4.99 9.43
C TYR A 56 -9.32 5.35 8.66
N GLU A 57 -10.47 4.83 9.06
CA GLU A 57 -11.76 5.13 8.42
C GLU A 57 -12.08 6.62 8.49
N ARG A 58 -11.98 7.22 9.69
CA ARG A 58 -12.29 8.64 9.89
C ARG A 58 -11.37 9.55 9.08
N ILE A 59 -10.06 9.27 9.08
CA ILE A 59 -9.08 10.04 8.30
C ILE A 59 -9.33 9.86 6.81
N SER A 60 -9.54 8.63 6.36
CA SER A 60 -9.79 8.32 4.94
C SER A 60 -11.06 8.99 4.44
N GLN A 61 -12.14 8.95 5.22
CA GLN A 61 -13.40 9.64 4.88
C GLN A 61 -13.19 11.15 4.81
N LYS A 62 -12.65 11.76 5.88
CA LYS A 62 -12.49 13.22 5.96
C LYS A 62 -11.57 13.74 4.85
N ILE A 63 -10.36 13.20 4.73
CA ILE A 63 -9.39 13.67 3.73
C ILE A 63 -9.84 13.24 2.33
N GLY A 64 -10.28 11.99 2.16
CA GLY A 64 -10.71 11.46 0.87
C GLY A 64 -11.86 12.24 0.26
N VAL A 65 -12.91 12.55 1.03
CA VAL A 65 -14.05 13.36 0.54
C VAL A 65 -13.62 14.77 0.19
N ILE A 66 -12.81 15.43 1.03
CA ILE A 66 -12.31 16.79 0.76
C ILE A 66 -11.52 16.82 -0.55
N VAL A 67 -10.55 15.91 -0.72
CA VAL A 67 -9.72 15.86 -1.92
C VAL A 67 -10.54 15.46 -3.14
N LEU A 68 -11.49 14.53 -3.01
CA LEU A 68 -12.41 14.15 -4.09
C LEU A 68 -13.19 15.35 -4.62
N ILE A 69 -13.78 16.16 -3.72
CA ILE A 69 -14.54 17.36 -4.10
C ILE A 69 -13.61 18.34 -4.81
N ILE A 70 -12.44 18.65 -4.24
CA ILE A 70 -11.47 19.57 -4.83
C ILE A 70 -11.06 19.10 -6.23
N LEU A 71 -10.67 17.85 -6.40
CA LEU A 71 -10.26 17.31 -7.69
C LEU A 71 -11.40 17.30 -8.70
N SER A 72 -12.64 17.01 -8.28
CA SER A 72 -13.81 17.07 -9.16
C SER A 72 -14.07 18.50 -9.66
N LEU A 73 -13.96 19.51 -8.78
CA LEU A 73 -14.08 20.92 -9.16
C LEU A 73 -12.96 21.34 -10.11
N LEU A 74 -11.72 20.90 -9.88
CA LEU A 74 -10.59 21.20 -10.76
C LEU A 74 -10.77 20.54 -12.14
N VAL A 75 -11.26 19.30 -12.21
CA VAL A 75 -11.57 18.63 -13.49
C VAL A 75 -12.65 19.39 -14.27
N PHE A 76 -13.68 19.89 -13.58
CA PHE A 76 -14.71 20.73 -14.20
C PHE A 76 -14.14 22.03 -14.77
N TYR A 77 -13.24 22.68 -14.02
CA TYR A 77 -12.61 23.94 -14.40
C TYR A 77 -11.68 23.78 -15.61
N PHE A 78 -10.81 22.76 -15.60
CA PHE A 78 -9.83 22.54 -16.67
C PHE A 78 -10.42 21.86 -17.91
N ASP A 79 -11.39 20.94 -17.80
CA ASP A 79 -12.03 20.26 -18.96
C ASP A 79 -11.07 19.52 -19.91
N HIS A 80 -9.94 19.05 -19.38
CA HIS A 80 -8.93 18.29 -20.12
C HIS A 80 -8.86 16.84 -19.64
N LEU A 81 -8.81 15.90 -20.59
CA LEU A 81 -8.70 14.46 -20.30
C LEU A 81 -7.40 14.14 -19.54
N GLY A 82 -6.28 14.76 -19.93
CA GLY A 82 -5.01 14.60 -19.22
C GLY A 82 -5.09 15.02 -17.75
N PHE A 83 -5.83 16.10 -17.46
CA PHE A 83 -6.06 16.54 -16.09
C PHE A 83 -6.92 15.55 -15.28
N GLN A 84 -7.96 14.97 -15.89
CA GLN A 84 -8.75 13.90 -15.27
C GLN A 84 -7.87 12.71 -14.88
N VAL A 85 -7.04 12.22 -15.81
CA VAL A 85 -6.12 11.10 -15.56
C VAL A 85 -5.15 11.43 -14.44
N LEU A 86 -4.54 12.62 -14.47
CA LEU A 86 -3.63 13.08 -13.43
C LEU A 86 -4.31 13.18 -12.05
N SER A 87 -5.57 13.63 -12.02
CA SER A 87 -6.34 13.73 -10.78
C SER A 87 -6.55 12.37 -10.11
N ILE A 88 -6.79 11.32 -10.90
CA ILE A 88 -6.94 9.95 -10.41
C ILE A 88 -5.62 9.45 -9.80
N PHE A 89 -4.50 9.64 -10.49
CA PHE A 89 -3.19 9.23 -9.96
C PHE A 89 -2.82 9.99 -8.69
N PHE A 90 -3.08 11.31 -8.66
CA PHE A 90 -2.88 12.12 -7.46
C PHE A 90 -3.73 11.62 -6.30
N TYR A 91 -5.01 11.32 -6.54
CA TYR A 91 -5.91 10.79 -5.52
C TYR A 91 -5.44 9.44 -4.97
N ILE A 92 -5.04 8.51 -5.85
CA ILE A 92 -4.44 7.24 -5.46
C ILE A 92 -3.20 7.48 -4.58
N GLY A 93 -2.35 8.44 -4.94
CA GLY A 93 -1.18 8.83 -4.15
C GLY A 93 -1.54 9.31 -2.74
N VAL A 94 -2.54 10.19 -2.62
CA VAL A 94 -3.04 10.67 -1.31
C VAL A 94 -3.57 9.51 -0.45
N LEU A 95 -4.43 8.66 -1.02
CA LEU A 95 -4.94 7.48 -0.32
C LEU A 95 -3.81 6.52 0.08
N PHE A 96 -2.81 6.34 -0.79
CA PHE A 96 -1.65 5.51 -0.50
C PHE A 96 -0.83 6.07 0.66
N ILE A 97 -0.63 7.38 0.76
CA ILE A 97 0.05 8.02 1.90
C ILE A 97 -0.72 7.77 3.21
N ILE A 98 -2.05 7.87 3.20
CA ILE A 98 -2.90 7.53 4.36
C ILE A 98 -2.68 6.07 4.76
N TYR A 99 -2.67 5.16 3.79
CA TYR A 99 -2.39 3.74 4.03
C TYR A 99 -0.99 3.52 4.63
N LEU A 100 0.06 4.15 4.08
CA LEU A 100 1.44 4.03 4.58
C LEU A 100 1.56 4.50 6.04
N ARG A 101 0.90 5.60 6.40
CA ARG A 101 0.87 6.11 7.78
C ARG A 101 0.24 5.07 8.72
N THR A 102 -0.83 4.41 8.30
CA THR A 102 -1.50 3.38 9.11
C THR A 102 -0.69 2.08 9.17
N ASN A 103 -0.04 1.68 8.07
CA ASN A 103 0.90 0.55 8.05
C ASN A 103 2.02 0.76 9.07
N TYR A 104 2.59 1.97 9.13
CA TYR A 104 3.61 2.31 10.13
C TYR A 104 3.10 2.12 11.56
N LYS A 105 1.89 2.59 11.88
CA LYS A 105 1.26 2.36 13.19
C LYS A 105 1.02 0.88 13.47
N ALA A 106 0.58 0.10 12.49
CA ALA A 106 0.41 -1.34 12.62
C ALA A 106 1.73 -2.06 12.92
N ARG A 107 2.84 -1.63 12.29
CA ARG A 107 4.19 -2.16 12.60
C ARG A 107 4.61 -1.82 14.03
N LYS A 108 4.29 -0.62 14.51
CA LYS A 108 4.54 -0.22 15.90
C LYS A 108 3.78 -1.10 16.88
N LEU A 109 2.47 -1.31 16.67
CA LEU A 109 1.65 -2.21 17.49
C LEU A 109 2.20 -3.65 17.48
N LYS A 110 2.66 -4.14 16.33
CA LYS A 110 3.30 -5.45 16.23
C LYS A 110 4.50 -5.59 17.16
N LYS A 111 5.37 -4.56 17.22
CA LYS A 111 6.54 -4.56 18.10
C LYS A 111 6.15 -4.45 19.57
N GLU A 112 5.22 -3.55 19.91
CA GLU A 112 4.75 -3.35 21.29
C GLU A 112 4.11 -4.61 21.89
N ASN A 113 3.41 -5.39 21.06
CA ASN A 113 2.75 -6.62 21.49
C ASN A 113 3.59 -7.89 21.25
N ASN A 114 4.88 -7.76 20.88
CA ASN A 114 5.78 -8.89 20.57
C ASN A 114 5.23 -9.88 19.51
N TRP A 115 4.40 -9.39 18.59
CA TRP A 115 3.79 -10.21 17.53
C TRP A 115 4.77 -10.56 16.39
N ASP A 116 5.96 -10.01 16.41
CA ASP A 116 7.09 -10.38 15.57
C ASP A 116 7.63 -11.79 15.87
N LYS A 117 7.44 -12.29 17.10
CA LYS A 117 7.88 -13.63 17.53
C LYS A 117 6.94 -14.76 17.13
N ILE A 118 5.83 -14.43 16.45
CA ILE A 118 4.80 -15.41 16.06
C ILE A 118 5.30 -16.27 14.91
N GLY A 119 5.55 -17.54 15.21
CA GLY A 119 6.04 -18.52 14.24
C GLY A 119 7.56 -18.59 14.12
N SER A 120 8.30 -17.93 15.02
CA SER A 120 9.73 -18.18 15.19
C SER A 120 9.91 -19.64 15.59
N LYS A 121 10.39 -20.48 14.66
CA LYS A 121 10.90 -21.81 15.03
C LYS A 121 12.11 -21.58 15.91
N VAL A 122 12.05 -22.03 17.17
CA VAL A 122 13.25 -22.18 17.99
C VAL A 122 14.06 -23.27 17.31
N VAL A 123 15.08 -22.88 16.54
CA VAL A 123 16.09 -23.81 16.04
C VAL A 123 17.05 -24.00 17.20
N ILE A 124 16.91 -25.12 17.92
CA ILE A 124 17.93 -25.54 18.89
C ILE A 124 19.12 -25.96 18.04
N LEU A 125 20.12 -25.09 17.92
CA LEU A 125 21.42 -25.48 17.40
C LEU A 125 22.15 -26.15 18.56
N ASP A 126 22.21 -27.48 18.53
CA ASP A 126 23.15 -28.23 19.36
C ASP A 126 24.57 -27.88 18.91
N LYS A 127 25.11 -26.80 19.49
CA LYS A 127 26.53 -26.57 19.81
C LYS A 127 26.70 -25.17 20.39
N GLU A 128 27.00 -25.14 21.69
CA GLU A 128 27.66 -24.06 22.45
C GLU A 128 27.19 -22.62 22.17
N ASP A 129 26.31 -22.15 23.05
CA ASP A 129 26.24 -20.78 23.58
C ASP A 129 26.29 -19.61 22.59
N SER A 130 25.50 -19.69 21.53
CA SER A 130 24.89 -18.47 20.97
C SER A 130 23.50 -18.73 20.42
N LEU A 131 22.50 -18.23 21.15
CA LEU A 131 21.14 -18.09 20.63
C LEU A 131 21.14 -16.93 19.61
N GLU A 132 21.59 -17.17 18.38
CA GLU A 132 21.32 -16.25 17.28
C GLU A 132 19.83 -16.35 16.91
N ILE A 133 19.00 -15.59 17.63
CA ILE A 133 17.68 -15.22 17.14
C ILE A 133 17.94 -14.49 15.82
N GLN A 134 17.58 -15.11 14.69
CA GLN A 134 17.72 -14.48 13.39
C GLN A 134 16.90 -13.17 13.38
N THR A 135 17.58 -12.03 13.58
CA THR A 135 16.99 -10.74 13.98
C THR A 135 16.27 -10.01 12.84
N LYS A 136 16.49 -10.41 11.58
CA LYS A 136 15.72 -9.87 10.45
C LYS A 136 14.41 -10.65 10.31
N THR A 137 13.33 -10.03 10.76
CA THR A 137 12.00 -10.54 10.45
C THR A 137 11.75 -10.43 8.95
N GLU A 138 10.98 -11.36 8.38
CA GLU A 138 10.57 -11.31 6.96
C GLU A 138 10.01 -9.93 6.58
N ASP A 139 9.36 -9.24 7.54
CA ASP A 139 8.81 -7.90 7.43
C ASP A 139 9.81 -6.79 7.03
N ASP A 140 11.10 -6.97 7.32
CA ASP A 140 12.15 -5.99 7.04
C ASP A 140 12.58 -6.00 5.57
N LEU A 141 12.28 -7.09 4.86
CA LEU A 141 12.55 -7.22 3.42
C LEU A 141 11.49 -6.50 2.56
N TRP A 142 10.40 -6.03 3.17
CA TRP A 142 9.27 -5.42 2.48
C TRP A 142 9.11 -3.95 2.85
N ILE A 143 9.31 -3.07 1.87
CA ILE A 143 9.26 -1.61 2.02
C ILE A 143 7.97 -1.02 1.43
N LEU A 144 7.71 0.27 1.71
CA LEU A 144 6.53 1.02 1.25
C LEU A 144 5.20 0.30 1.54
N GLY A 145 4.93 0.00 2.81
CA GLY A 145 3.66 -0.62 3.20
C GLY A 145 3.47 -2.04 2.66
N ASN A 146 4.58 -2.77 2.48
CA ASN A 146 4.63 -4.13 1.93
C ASN A 146 4.34 -4.26 0.43
N THR A 147 4.53 -3.18 -0.32
CA THR A 147 4.35 -3.19 -1.78
C THR A 147 5.62 -3.61 -2.53
N ILE A 148 6.80 -3.36 -1.96
CA ILE A 148 8.08 -3.61 -2.64
C ILE A 148 8.91 -4.59 -1.83
N TYR A 149 9.39 -5.65 -2.47
CA TYR A 149 10.36 -6.59 -1.90
C TYR A 149 11.78 -6.20 -2.27
N CYS A 150 12.68 -6.15 -1.29
CA CYS A 150 14.08 -5.83 -1.47
C CYS A 150 14.95 -6.75 -0.61
N ASN A 151 15.59 -7.73 -1.26
CA ASN A 151 16.58 -8.59 -0.63
C ASN A 151 17.77 -8.84 -1.57
N SER A 152 18.91 -8.22 -1.28
CA SER A 152 20.14 -8.42 -2.06
C SER A 152 20.73 -9.82 -1.89
N LYS A 153 20.45 -10.51 -0.76
CA LYS A 153 20.97 -11.86 -0.48
C LYS A 153 20.21 -12.95 -1.24
N ASP A 154 18.96 -12.72 -1.64
CA ASP A 154 18.16 -13.65 -2.45
C ASP A 154 18.41 -13.42 -3.94
N SER A 155 18.82 -14.46 -4.69
CA SER A 155 19.12 -14.42 -6.12
C SER A 155 17.92 -14.47 -7.04
N SER A 156 16.74 -14.76 -6.50
CA SER A 156 15.50 -14.83 -7.25
C SER A 156 15.11 -13.45 -7.78
N LEU A 157 14.89 -13.33 -9.09
CA LEU A 157 14.34 -12.10 -9.69
C LEU A 157 12.86 -11.93 -9.32
N PHE A 158 12.11 -13.03 -9.34
CA PHE A 158 10.71 -13.09 -8.94
C PHE A 158 10.57 -13.85 -7.64
N VAL A 159 9.88 -13.25 -6.67
CA VAL A 159 9.65 -13.82 -5.34
C VAL A 159 8.14 -13.91 -5.12
N LYS A 160 7.68 -14.99 -4.48
CA LYS A 160 6.26 -15.13 -4.16
C LYS A 160 5.81 -13.99 -3.25
N LYS A 161 4.59 -13.49 -3.46
CA LYS A 161 4.00 -12.54 -2.52
C LYS A 161 3.91 -13.17 -1.13
N ARG A 162 4.32 -12.40 -0.10
CA ARG A 162 4.14 -12.78 1.31
C ARG A 162 2.67 -13.02 1.70
N TYR A 163 1.73 -12.39 0.98
CA TYR A 163 0.30 -12.61 1.15
C TYR A 163 -0.41 -12.77 -0.18
N GLY A 164 -1.35 -13.72 -0.22
CA GLY A 164 -2.14 -14.01 -1.41
C GLY A 164 -1.37 -14.85 -2.42
N THR A 165 -1.73 -14.72 -3.69
CA THR A 165 -1.15 -15.46 -4.81
C THR A 165 -0.42 -14.53 -5.77
N GLY A 166 0.59 -15.07 -6.45
CA GLY A 166 1.39 -14.36 -7.44
C GLY A 166 2.79 -14.00 -6.98
N TRP A 167 3.47 -13.21 -7.80
CA TRP A 167 4.89 -12.91 -7.70
C TRP A 167 5.14 -11.40 -7.67
N VAL A 168 6.28 -11.00 -7.11
CA VAL A 168 6.81 -9.64 -7.11
C VAL A 168 8.26 -9.66 -7.59
N ILE A 169 8.72 -8.53 -8.12
CA ILE A 169 10.12 -8.37 -8.52
C ILE A 169 10.96 -8.03 -7.28
N ASN A 170 12.11 -8.70 -7.13
CA ASN A 170 13.08 -8.37 -6.11
C ASN A 170 13.91 -7.14 -6.52
N LEU A 171 13.61 -5.98 -5.94
CA LEU A 171 14.36 -4.74 -6.19
C LEU A 171 15.72 -4.69 -5.46
N GLY A 172 16.06 -5.74 -4.69
CA GLY A 172 17.41 -5.94 -4.17
C GLY A 172 18.43 -6.30 -5.25
N ARG A 173 17.97 -6.67 -6.46
CA ARG A 173 18.81 -7.12 -7.58
C ARG A 173 18.96 -6.04 -8.66
N PRO A 174 20.15 -5.92 -9.30
CA PRO A 174 20.36 -4.96 -10.39
C PRO A 174 19.33 -5.08 -11.51
N LEU A 175 19.06 -6.30 -11.99
CA LEU A 175 18.06 -6.55 -13.04
C LEU A 175 16.64 -6.15 -12.60
N GLY A 176 16.28 -6.44 -11.34
CA GLY A 176 14.99 -6.03 -10.77
C GLY A 176 14.82 -4.51 -10.77
N LYS A 177 15.88 -3.77 -10.38
CA LYS A 177 15.90 -2.30 -10.44
C LYS A 177 15.74 -1.80 -11.89
N ILE A 178 16.47 -2.36 -12.85
CA ILE A 178 16.38 -1.98 -14.27
C ILE A 178 14.95 -2.14 -14.80
N LEU A 179 14.35 -3.32 -14.59
CA LEU A 179 12.97 -3.59 -15.04
C LEU A 179 11.96 -2.62 -14.41
N PHE A 180 12.11 -2.34 -13.12
CA PHE A 180 11.26 -1.38 -12.42
C PHE A 180 11.43 0.05 -12.95
N THR A 181 12.66 0.48 -13.20
CA THR A 181 12.95 1.80 -13.79
C THR A 181 12.36 1.94 -15.20
N ILE A 182 12.50 0.93 -16.06
CA ILE A 182 11.91 0.93 -17.41
C ILE A 182 10.39 1.06 -17.32
N PHE A 183 9.75 0.32 -16.41
CA PHE A 183 8.31 0.41 -16.18
C PHE A 183 7.87 1.82 -15.76
N LEU A 184 8.61 2.45 -14.82
CA LEU A 184 8.32 3.83 -14.40
C LEU A 184 8.49 4.85 -15.52
N ILE A 185 9.55 4.73 -16.32
CA ILE A 185 9.78 5.60 -17.48
C ILE A 185 8.64 5.45 -18.49
N GLY A 186 8.21 4.21 -18.78
CA GLY A 186 7.08 3.95 -19.66
C GLY A 186 5.78 4.62 -19.17
N LEU A 187 5.48 4.52 -17.88
CA LEU A 187 4.36 5.21 -17.24
C LEU A 187 4.45 6.73 -17.41
N ILE A 188 5.62 7.32 -17.18
CA ILE A 188 5.84 8.77 -17.32
C ILE A 188 5.61 9.21 -18.77
N ILE A 189 6.13 8.46 -19.75
CA ILE A 189 5.95 8.77 -21.19
C ILE A 189 4.46 8.72 -21.56
N ILE A 190 3.74 7.70 -21.09
CA ILE A 190 2.29 7.56 -21.30
C ILE A 190 1.57 8.78 -20.72
N ILE A 191 1.84 9.11 -19.46
CA ILE A 191 1.23 10.27 -18.78
C ILE A 191 1.54 11.57 -19.54
N PHE A 192 2.79 11.77 -19.96
CA PHE A 192 3.19 12.96 -20.71
C PHE A 192 2.47 13.08 -22.06
N LYS A 193 2.27 11.96 -22.76
CA LYS A 193 1.48 11.92 -24.00
C LYS A 193 0.02 12.30 -23.75
N PHE A 194 -0.58 11.88 -22.64
CA PHE A 194 -1.94 12.26 -22.26
C PHE A 194 -2.07 13.71 -21.76
N ILE A 195 -0.98 14.33 -21.29
CA ILE A 195 -0.96 15.73 -20.86
C ILE A 195 -0.78 16.69 -22.04
N LYS A 196 -0.01 16.30 -23.07
CA LYS A 196 0.32 17.15 -24.23
C LYS A 196 -0.67 17.07 -25.41
N ILE A 197 -1.81 16.40 -25.26
CA ILE A 197 -2.89 16.30 -26.26
C ILE A 197 -4.18 16.85 -25.62
#